data_AF-A0A087L593-F1
#
_entry.id   AF-A0A087L593-F1
#
_cell.length_a   1.000
_cell.length_b   1.000
_cell.length_c   1.000
_cell.angle_alpha   90.00
_cell.angle_beta   90.00
_cell.angle_gamma   90.00
#
_symmetry.space_group_name_H-M   'P 1'
#
loop_
_entity.id
_entity.type
_entity.pdbx_description
1 polymer ?
#
loop_
_entity_poly.entity_id
_entity_poly.type
_entity_poly.pdbx_seq_one_letter_code
_entity_poly.pdbx_strand_id
1 'polypeptide(L)' 'MVLSKTLTLRGFLVHEIISDPVRLEAAKVFILKGLTSGSLHPVIARESPFDQIVETHYFLESNEQLGKIVVTV' A
#
# COMPACT_ATOMS: atom_id res chain seq x y z
N MET A 1 34.77 -0.59 3.84
CA MET A 1 34.17 0.46 4.69
C MET A 1 32.83 0.87 4.11
N VAL A 2 31.73 0.72 4.86
CA VAL A 2 30.39 1.19 4.43
C VAL A 2 30.30 2.74 4.51
N LEU A 3 31.09 3.36 5.39
CA LEU A 3 31.17 4.82 5.57
C LEU A 3 31.66 5.61 4.35
N SER A 4 32.47 5.02 3.46
CA SER A 4 32.98 5.72 2.27
C SER A 4 31.94 5.88 1.15
N LYS A 5 30.75 5.27 1.30
CA LYS A 5 29.66 5.33 0.30
C LYS A 5 28.51 6.25 0.73
N THR A 6 28.59 6.91 1.89
CA THR A 6 27.56 7.85 2.40
C THR A 6 26.14 7.26 2.34
N LEU A 7 26.00 6.00 2.77
CA LEU A 7 24.71 5.31 2.73
C LEU A 7 23.77 5.89 3.79
N THR A 8 22.51 6.12 3.39
CA THR A 8 21.43 6.52 4.29
C THR A 8 20.58 5.31 4.63
N LEU A 9 20.43 5.03 5.92
CA LEU A 9 19.44 4.09 6.44
C LEU A 9 18.30 4.90 7.05
N ARG A 10 17.07 4.68 6.59
CA ARG A 10 15.88 5.40 7.06
C ARG A 10 14.76 4.40 7.39
N GLY A 11 14.30 4.42 8.64
CA GLY A 11 13.05 3.76 9.01
C GLY A 11 11.85 4.48 8.38
N PHE A 12 10.85 3.74 7.93
CA PHE A 12 9.64 4.28 7.31
C PHE A 12 8.40 3.69 7.97
N LEU A 13 7.45 4.55 8.33
CA LEU A 13 6.12 4.17 8.79
C LEU A 13 5.11 5.06 8.08
N VAL A 14 4.08 4.49 7.45
CA VAL A 14 3.06 5.27 6.73
C VAL A 14 2.37 6.32 7.63
N HIS A 15 2.28 6.05 8.93
CA HIS A 15 1.73 6.96 9.93
C HIS A 15 2.47 8.30 9.99
N GLU A 16 3.76 8.36 9.61
CA GLU A 16 4.54 9.61 9.55
C GLU A 16 4.09 10.54 8.42
N ILE A 17 3.41 10.00 7.41
CA ILE A 17 2.83 10.75 6.28
C ILE A 17 1.37 11.10 6.59
N ILE A 18 0.60 10.13 7.10
CA ILE A 18 -0.83 10.32 7.35
C ILE A 18 -1.08 11.34 8.48
N SER A 19 -0.19 11.40 9.47
CA SER A 19 -0.35 12.30 10.63
C SER A 19 0.11 13.74 10.36
N ASP A 20 0.81 13.99 9.25
CA ASP A 20 1.27 15.32 8.81
C ASP A 20 0.37 15.81 7.67
N PRO A 21 -0.46 16.85 7.89
CA PRO A 21 -1.40 17.33 6.87
C PRO A 21 -0.73 17.74 5.56
N VAL A 22 0.45 18.36 5.60
CA VAL A 22 1.15 18.83 4.39
C VAL A 22 1.65 17.64 3.58
N ARG A 23 2.24 16.64 4.26
CA ARG A 23 2.72 15.42 3.60
C ARG A 23 1.56 14.57 3.08
N LEU A 24 0.46 14.48 3.83
CA LEU A 24 -0.74 13.77 3.42
C LEU A 24 -1.32 14.37 2.13
N GLU A 25 -1.46 15.70 2.05
CA GLU A 25 -1.98 16.35 0.85
C GLU A 25 -1.05 16.15 -0.35
N ALA A 26 0.27 16.24 -0.17
CA ALA A 26 1.23 15.94 -1.23
C ALA A 26 1.10 14.48 -1.74
N ALA A 27 0.95 13.52 -0.81
CA ALA A 27 0.76 12.11 -1.15
C ALA A 27 -0.55 11.88 -1.93
N LYS A 28 -1.67 12.48 -1.50
CA LYS A 28 -2.95 12.40 -2.21
C LYS A 28 -2.83 12.93 -3.64
N VAL A 29 -2.24 14.11 -3.82
CA VAL A 29 -2.06 14.70 -5.16
C VAL A 29 -1.24 13.79 -6.05
N PHE A 30 -0.14 13.23 -5.55
CA PHE A 30 0.69 12.29 -6.30
C PHE A 30 -0.08 11.04 -6.72
N ILE A 31 -0.77 10.39 -5.77
CA ILE A 31 -1.52 9.15 -6.01
C ILE A 31 -2.66 9.41 -7.00
N LEU A 32 -3.47 10.45 -6.79
CA LEU A 32 -4.60 10.76 -7.67
C LEU A 32 -4.15 11.11 -9.09
N LYS A 33 -3.06 11.86 -9.25
CA LYS A 33 -2.47 12.13 -10.56
C LYS A 33 -2.02 10.83 -11.23
N GLY A 34 -1.34 9.95 -10.51
CA GLY A 34 -0.85 8.69 -11.05
C GLY A 34 -1.98 7.72 -11.44
N LEU A 35 -3.08 7.70 -10.68
CA LEU A 35 -4.27 6.93 -11.04
C LEU A 35 -4.94 7.51 -12.28
N THR A 36 -5.09 8.84 -12.35
CA THR A 36 -5.74 9.52 -13.49
C THR A 36 -4.92 9.40 -14.78
N SER A 37 -3.59 9.47 -14.69
CA SER A 37 -2.69 9.32 -15.84
C SER A 37 -2.49 7.88 -16.27
N GLY A 38 -2.90 6.91 -15.43
CA GLY A 38 -2.61 5.50 -15.63
C GLY A 38 -1.15 5.12 -15.35
N SER A 39 -0.34 5.97 -14.70
CA SER A 39 1.01 5.56 -14.29
C SER A 39 1.02 4.69 -13.02
N LEU A 40 -0.09 4.66 -12.28
CA LEU A 40 -0.31 3.77 -11.14
C LEU A 40 -1.44 2.79 -11.47
N HIS A 41 -1.14 1.49 -11.38
CA HIS A 41 -2.08 0.41 -11.62
C HIS A 41 -2.32 -0.39 -10.34
N PRO A 42 -3.49 -0.25 -9.69
CA PRO A 42 -3.86 -1.13 -8.60
C PRO A 42 -3.91 -2.59 -9.08
N VAL A 43 -3.29 -3.49 -8.34
CA VAL A 43 -3.33 -4.94 -8.61
C VAL A 43 -4.24 -5.57 -7.57
N ILE A 44 -5.32 -6.20 -8.02
CA ILE A 44 -6.25 -6.93 -7.15
C ILE A 44 -5.83 -8.40 -7.14
N ALA A 45 -5.54 -8.92 -5.95
CA ALA A 45 -5.17 -10.33 -5.77
C ALA A 45 -6.40 -11.23 -5.72
N ARG A 46 -7.43 -10.79 -4.98
CA ARG A 46 -8.69 -11.52 -4.79
C ARG A 46 -9.78 -10.54 -4.39
N GLU A 47 -10.97 -10.76 -4.91
CA GLU A 47 -12.20 -10.10 -4.48
C GLU A 47 -13.11 -11.14 -3.83
N SER A 48 -13.67 -10.81 -2.67
CA SER A 48 -14.59 -11.69 -1.94
C SER A 48 -15.71 -10.89 -1.26
N PRO A 49 -16.91 -11.46 -1.14
CA PRO A 49 -17.99 -10.85 -0.34
C PRO A 49 -17.66 -10.89 1.16
N PHE A 50 -18.26 -9.96 1.92
CA PHE A 50 -18.04 -9.85 3.37
C PHE A 50 -18.44 -11.10 4.16
N ASP A 51 -19.40 -11.90 3.69
CA ASP A 51 -19.77 -13.18 4.31
C ASP A 51 -18.62 -14.23 4.28
N GLN A 52 -17.62 -14.03 3.41
CA GLN A 52 -16.40 -14.85 3.31
C GLN A 52 -15.21 -14.21 4.05
N ILE A 53 -15.43 -13.28 4.98
CA ILE A 53 -14.34 -12.56 5.66
C ILE A 53 -13.35 -13.50 6.36
N VAL A 54 -13.83 -14.62 6.90
CA VAL A 54 -12.96 -15.62 7.56
C VAL A 54 -12.01 -16.27 6.56
N GLU A 55 -12.51 -16.78 5.44
CA GLU A 55 -11.69 -17.36 4.37
C GLU A 55 -10.72 -16.33 3.77
N THR A 56 -11.19 -15.09 3.65
CA THR A 56 -10.37 -13.97 3.17
C THR A 56 -9.15 -13.73 4.07
N HIS A 57 -9.31 -13.85 5.40
CA HIS A 57 -8.19 -13.74 6.33
C HIS A 57 -7.25 -14.94 6.24
N TYR A 58 -7.76 -16.16 6.10
CA TYR A 58 -6.89 -17.32 5.86
C TYR A 58 -6.05 -17.16 4.58
N PHE A 59 -6.62 -16.59 3.52
CA PHE A 59 -5.86 -16.27 2.30
C PHE A 59 -4.82 -15.17 2.54
N LEU A 60 -5.12 -14.15 3.35
CA LEU A 60 -4.13 -13.12 3.72
C LEU A 60 -2.94 -13.73 4.48
N GLU A 61 -3.22 -14.66 5.40
CA GLU A 61 -2.22 -15.33 6.24
C GLU A 61 -1.35 -16.32 5.46
N SER A 62 -1.83 -16.86 4.34
CA SER A 62 -1.05 -17.78 3.52
C SER A 62 0.13 -17.11 2.80
N ASN A 63 0.10 -15.78 2.65
CA ASN A 63 1.09 -14.99 1.90
C ASN A 63 1.17 -15.33 0.39
N GLU A 64 0.16 -15.99 -0.16
CA GLU A 64 0.05 -16.28 -1.61
C GLU A 64 -0.43 -15.06 -2.41
N GLN A 65 -0.95 -14.03 -1.74
CA GLN A 65 -1.49 -12.83 -2.38
C GLN A 65 -0.42 -12.02 -3.11
N LEU A 66 -0.64 -11.80 -4.41
CA LEU A 66 0.09 -10.83 -5.22
C LEU A 66 -0.84 -9.68 -5.59
N GLY A 67 -0.87 -8.66 -4.73
CA GLY A 67 -1.77 -7.51 -4.85
C GLY A 67 -2.67 -7.33 -3.63
N LYS A 68 -3.66 -6.45 -3.76
CA LYS A 68 -4.61 -6.13 -2.69
C LYS A 68 -5.77 -7.13 -2.69
N ILE A 69 -6.09 -7.66 -1.52
CA ILE A 69 -7.35 -8.38 -1.27
C ILE A 69 -8.44 -7.32 -1.05
N VAL A 70 -9.54 -7.44 -1.79
CA VAL A 70 -10.71 -6.53 -1.76
C VAL A 70 -11.91 -7.29 -1.21
N VAL A 71 -12.58 -6.71 -0.22
CA VAL A 71 -13.83 -7.25 0.32
C VAL A 71 -14.98 -6.35 -0.09
N THR A 72 -16.01 -6.91 -0.71
CA THR A 72 -17.23 -6.19 -1.09
C THR A 72 -18.27 -6.28 0.02
N VAL A 73 -18.98 -5.16 0.23
CA VAL A 73 -19.99 -4.95 1.29
C VAL A 73 -21.32 -4.53 0.70
#